data_AF-A0A9N7VYH6-F1
#
_entry.id   AF-A0A9N7VYH6-F1
#
_cell.length_a   1.000
_cell.length_b   1.000
_cell.length_c   1.000
_cell.angle_alpha   90.00
_cell.angle_beta   90.00
_cell.angle_gamma   90.00
#
_symmetry.space_group_name_H-M   'P 1'
#
loop_
_entity.id
_entity.type
_entity.pdbx_description
1 polymer ?
#
loop_
_entity_poly.entity_id
_entity_poly.type
_entity_poly.pdbx_seq_one_letter_code
_entity_poly.pdbx_strand_id
1 'polypeptide(L)'
;MERPRRLLLLSELRVRNAAYDVSLSRSLLTWKRRISSPVYHPFRPSVHHSVSVSEIISVREEEEEYSSRRRDDGSWRKIKERDGKDCRQTFTVLYVERCQQHRWRCAEVTFTCSDEALCQRWVSSIREQLASITTRPKHLLVYINPYGGKRQGKRIYEQKVVPLFAEAGISTDVIVTEYANHARDHLRTEAELKKYDGVVCVGGDGMFSEIIHGLILRTQIDGGVDPNCADESLLPCSLRIGIIPAGSTDCICFATVGTNDPVTSALHIIVGDSQPMDVCSVHHNNTFLRYSVSLLGYGFYGDVLTDSERKRWMGPARYDLSGLKMFLTHHYYEGTVSYLPARGIMGTPRDAARCLSG
;
A
#
# COMPACT_ATOMS: atom_id res chain seq x y z
N MET A 1 -31.23 1.45 10.08
CA MET A 1 -31.05 0.92 11.45
C MET A 1 -29.89 -0.06 11.43
N GLU A 2 -28.69 0.37 11.82
CA GLU A 2 -27.56 -0.55 12.00
C GLU A 2 -27.87 -1.50 13.16
N ARG A 3 -27.73 -2.81 12.94
CA ARG A 3 -27.84 -3.80 14.02
C ARG A 3 -26.82 -3.44 15.11
N PRO A 4 -27.16 -3.58 16.41
CA PRO A 4 -26.20 -3.32 17.49
C PRO A 4 -24.95 -4.16 17.27
N ARG A 5 -23.77 -3.51 17.24
CA ARG A 5 -22.47 -4.15 17.01
C ARG A 5 -22.28 -5.24 18.06
N ARG A 6 -22.43 -6.51 17.67
CA ARG A 6 -22.27 -7.64 18.59
C ARG A 6 -20.83 -7.65 19.08
N LEU A 7 -20.68 -7.37 20.37
CA LEU A 7 -19.41 -7.32 21.06
C LEU A 7 -18.87 -8.74 21.25
N LEU A 8 -17.60 -8.94 20.92
CA LEU A 8 -16.91 -10.24 20.96
C LEU A 8 -16.16 -10.41 22.27
N LEU A 9 -15.37 -9.40 22.66
CA LEU A 9 -14.61 -9.38 23.91
C LEU A 9 -14.75 -8.03 24.59
N LEU A 10 -14.82 -8.06 25.93
CA LEU A 10 -14.70 -6.91 26.81
C LEU A 10 -13.81 -7.32 27.98
N SER A 11 -12.77 -6.54 28.27
CA SER A 11 -11.89 -6.81 29.40
C SER A 11 -11.27 -5.52 29.90
N GLU A 12 -10.92 -5.49 31.19
CA GLU A 12 -10.02 -4.48 31.72
C GLU A 12 -8.58 -4.91 31.44
N LEU A 13 -7.87 -4.15 30.61
CA LEU A 13 -6.47 -4.38 30.28
C LEU A 13 -5.64 -3.15 30.66
N ARG A 14 -4.33 -3.33 30.85
CA ARG A 14 -3.43 -2.19 31.11
C ARG A 14 -2.69 -1.80 29.84
N VAL A 15 -2.56 -0.50 29.61
CA VAL A 15 -1.62 0.04 28.62
C VAL A 15 -0.62 0.87 29.40
N ARG A 16 0.65 0.45 29.38
CA ARG A 16 1.68 0.94 30.31
C ARG A 16 1.21 0.75 31.76
N ASN A 17 1.03 1.82 32.52
CA ASN A 17 0.64 1.75 33.95
C ASN A 17 -0.84 2.06 34.22
N ALA A 18 -1.64 2.38 33.20
CA ALA A 18 -3.05 2.78 33.36
C ALA A 18 -4.01 1.68 32.90
N ALA A 19 -5.15 1.55 33.58
CA ALA A 19 -6.23 0.62 33.23
C ALA A 19 -7.14 1.23 32.14
N TYR A 20 -7.53 0.38 31.19
CA TYR A 20 -8.42 0.71 30.08
C TYR A 20 -9.53 -0.34 29.99
N ASP A 21 -10.75 0.12 29.72
CA ASP A 21 -11.81 -0.76 29.24
C ASP A 21 -11.56 -1.01 27.75
N VAL A 22 -11.19 -2.25 27.40
CA VAL A 22 -10.86 -2.65 26.03
C VAL A 22 -11.97 -3.53 25.47
N SER A 23 -12.46 -3.20 24.29
CA SER A 23 -13.53 -3.94 23.63
C SER A 23 -13.19 -4.28 22.18
N LEU A 24 -13.55 -5.49 21.76
CA LEU A 24 -13.45 -5.96 20.39
C LEU A 24 -14.85 -6.29 19.86
N SER A 25 -15.14 -5.78 18.67
CA SER A 25 -16.27 -6.19 17.83
C SER A 25 -15.74 -6.69 16.49
N ARG A 26 -16.63 -7.16 15.60
CA ARG A 26 -16.23 -7.61 14.26
C ARG A 26 -15.55 -6.52 13.41
N SER A 27 -15.83 -5.26 13.68
CA SER A 27 -15.36 -4.13 12.86
C SER A 27 -14.49 -3.13 13.60
N LEU A 28 -14.42 -3.19 14.92
CA LEU A 28 -13.76 -2.16 15.73
C LEU A 28 -13.10 -2.74 16.97
N LEU A 29 -11.87 -2.30 17.24
CA LEU A 29 -11.17 -2.43 18.51
C LEU A 29 -11.15 -1.05 19.19
N THR A 30 -11.57 -0.96 20.44
CA THR A 30 -11.59 0.30 21.21
C THR A 30 -10.91 0.13 22.55
N TRP A 31 -10.23 1.17 23.03
CA TRP A 31 -9.75 1.22 24.41
C TRP A 31 -9.97 2.62 24.99
N LYS A 32 -10.65 2.66 26.14
CA LYS A 32 -10.99 3.89 26.86
C LYS A 32 -10.35 3.88 28.22
N ARG A 33 -9.63 4.96 28.57
CA ARG A 33 -8.96 5.05 29.87
C ARG A 33 -10.00 5.08 30.99
N ARG A 34 -9.85 4.22 32.00
CA ARG A 34 -10.65 4.29 33.22
C ARG A 34 -10.23 5.50 34.06
N ILE A 35 -11.21 6.24 34.54
CA ILE A 35 -10.98 7.35 35.48
C ILE A 35 -10.99 6.74 36.88
N SER A 36 -9.83 6.71 37.53
CA SER A 36 -9.62 6.07 38.83
C SER A 36 -10.04 6.93 40.03
N SER A 37 -10.95 7.90 39.87
CA SER A 37 -11.37 8.76 40.99
C SER A 37 -12.83 9.21 40.87
N PRO A 38 -13.60 9.22 41.98
CA PRO A 38 -14.95 9.80 42.04
C PRO A 38 -14.94 11.34 42.03
N VAL A 39 -13.76 11.97 42.01
CA VAL A 39 -13.62 13.42 41.94
C VAL A 39 -13.79 13.88 40.49
N TYR A 40 -14.92 14.54 40.24
CA TYR A 40 -15.27 15.12 38.95
C TYR A 40 -14.25 16.23 38.60
N HIS A 41 -13.34 15.95 37.67
CA HIS A 41 -12.47 16.97 37.08
C HIS A 41 -13.05 17.37 35.71
N PRO A 42 -13.78 18.49 35.61
CA PRO A 42 -14.51 18.88 34.39
C PRO A 42 -13.62 19.20 33.17
N PHE A 43 -12.29 19.17 33.31
CA PHE A 43 -11.35 19.59 32.26
C PHE A 43 -10.34 18.51 31.81
N ARG A 44 -10.43 17.26 32.29
CA ARG A 44 -9.61 16.17 31.73
C ARG A 44 -10.42 15.38 30.70
N PRO A 45 -10.19 15.55 29.39
CA PRO A 45 -10.89 14.77 28.37
C PRO A 45 -10.61 13.28 28.57
N SER A 46 -11.67 12.47 28.55
CA SER A 46 -11.50 11.01 28.56
C SER A 46 -10.83 10.60 27.26
N VAL A 47 -9.60 10.09 27.35
CA VAL A 47 -8.88 9.60 26.17
C VAL A 47 -9.54 8.32 25.69
N HIS A 48 -10.16 8.41 24.51
CA HIS A 48 -10.83 7.30 23.83
C HIS A 48 -10.10 7.04 22.53
N HIS A 49 -9.63 5.81 22.36
CA HIS A 49 -8.99 5.36 21.14
C HIS A 49 -9.81 4.26 20.49
N SER A 50 -9.78 4.24 19.16
CA SER A 50 -10.46 3.23 18.38
C SER A 50 -9.73 3.01 17.06
N VAL A 51 -9.71 1.76 16.61
CA VAL A 51 -9.19 1.37 15.31
C VAL A 51 -10.13 0.41 14.63
N SER A 52 -10.34 0.59 13.33
CA SER A 52 -11.08 -0.39 12.54
C SER A 52 -10.32 -1.71 12.54
N VAL A 53 -11.01 -2.83 12.69
CA VAL A 53 -10.39 -4.16 12.56
C VAL A 53 -9.76 -4.31 11.17
N SER A 54 -10.35 -3.70 10.13
CA SER A 54 -9.78 -3.67 8.78
C SER A 54 -8.46 -2.90 8.66
N GLU A 55 -8.08 -2.14 9.68
CA GLU A 55 -6.85 -1.33 9.74
C GLU A 55 -5.80 -1.90 10.70
N ILE A 56 -6.11 -2.97 11.43
CA ILE A 56 -5.14 -3.69 12.25
C ILE A 56 -4.19 -4.46 11.32
N ILE A 57 -2.90 -4.20 11.38
CA ILE A 57 -1.89 -4.88 10.55
C ILE A 57 -1.67 -6.30 11.06
N SER A 58 -1.42 -6.44 12.35
CA SER A 58 -1.12 -7.71 12.99
C SER A 58 -1.31 -7.66 14.51
N VAL A 59 -1.28 -8.83 15.14
CA VAL A 59 -1.27 -8.97 16.60
C VAL A 59 -0.23 -10.00 17.01
N ARG A 60 0.57 -9.65 18.01
CA ARG A 60 1.71 -10.42 18.50
C ARG A 60 1.61 -10.68 19.98
N GLU A 61 1.98 -11.88 20.38
CA GLU A 61 2.27 -12.19 21.77
C GLU A 61 3.72 -11.76 22.02
N GLU A 62 3.94 -10.96 23.04
CA GLU A 62 5.30 -10.57 23.46
C GLU A 62 5.69 -11.56 24.56
N GLU A 63 6.54 -12.53 24.24
CA GLU A 63 7.24 -13.29 25.25
C GLU A 63 8.35 -12.41 25.82
N GLU A 64 8.54 -12.36 27.15
CA GLU A 64 9.68 -11.64 27.75
C GLU A 64 11.00 -12.33 27.33
N GLU A 65 11.52 -12.00 26.14
CA GLU A 65 12.90 -12.28 25.80
C GLU A 65 13.80 -11.38 26.66
N TYR A 66 14.33 -11.94 27.74
CA TYR A 66 15.58 -11.45 28.32
C TYR A 66 16.74 -11.69 27.33
N SER A 67 16.73 -11.03 26.17
CA SER A 67 17.89 -10.98 25.28
C SER A 67 18.77 -9.79 25.70
N SER A 68 19.63 -10.09 26.67
CA SER A 68 20.78 -9.27 27.00
C SER A 68 21.65 -9.02 25.75
N ARG A 69 21.55 -7.84 25.14
CA ARG A 69 22.70 -7.24 24.44
C ARG A 69 23.69 -6.73 25.49
N ARG A 70 24.35 -7.65 26.20
CA ARG A 70 25.57 -7.35 26.96
C ARG A 70 26.76 -7.84 26.15
N ARG A 71 27.67 -6.92 25.85
CA ARG A 71 29.01 -7.24 25.39
C ARG A 71 29.64 -8.17 26.42
N ASP A 72 30.25 -9.23 25.92
CA ASP A 72 31.01 -10.20 26.69
C ASP A 72 32.14 -9.50 27.45
N ASP A 73 31.97 -9.39 28.75
CA ASP A 73 32.95 -8.96 29.75
C ASP A 73 32.86 -10.03 30.83
N GLY A 74 33.83 -10.94 30.80
CA GLY A 74 33.91 -12.13 31.63
C GLY A 74 34.13 -11.84 33.12
N SER A 75 33.08 -11.39 33.81
CA SER A 75 33.07 -11.25 35.27
C SER A 75 31.88 -11.98 35.90
N TRP A 76 32.17 -13.12 36.53
CA TRP A 76 31.23 -13.86 37.37
C TRP A 76 30.78 -13.01 38.57
N ARG A 77 29.48 -12.74 38.71
CA ARG A 77 28.90 -12.20 39.95
C ARG A 77 27.50 -12.75 40.27
N LYS A 78 27.46 -13.45 41.43
CA LYS A 78 26.38 -13.70 42.39
C LYS A 78 24.95 -13.86 41.86
N ILE A 79 24.45 -15.09 41.99
CA ILE A 79 23.02 -15.44 42.02
C ILE A 79 22.35 -14.58 43.10
N LYS A 80 21.52 -13.62 42.66
CA LYS A 80 20.52 -13.00 43.53
C LYS A 80 19.27 -13.86 43.46
N GLU A 81 18.80 -14.27 44.64
CA GLU A 81 17.55 -14.98 44.85
C GLU A 81 16.38 -14.31 44.10
N ARG A 82 15.61 -15.14 43.40
CA ARG A 82 14.39 -14.74 42.69
C ARG A 82 13.26 -14.58 43.70
N ASP A 83 12.97 -13.35 44.08
CA ASP A 83 11.71 -13.00 44.72
C ASP A 83 10.64 -12.75 43.62
N GLY A 84 9.41 -13.21 43.85
CA GLY A 84 8.37 -13.46 42.85
C GLY A 84 8.17 -12.35 41.80
N LYS A 85 8.56 -12.62 40.55
CA LYS A 85 8.24 -11.76 39.41
C LYS A 85 6.91 -12.17 38.82
N ASP A 86 5.93 -11.30 39.01
CA ASP A 86 4.65 -11.20 38.33
C ASP A 86 4.88 -11.31 36.79
N CYS A 87 4.83 -12.53 36.23
CA CYS A 87 5.00 -12.76 34.78
C CYS A 87 3.80 -12.16 34.05
N ARG A 88 3.91 -10.90 33.67
CA ARG A 88 2.84 -10.17 33.00
C ARG A 88 2.82 -10.54 31.52
N GLN A 89 1.80 -11.27 31.13
CA GLN A 89 1.58 -11.64 29.73
C GLN A 89 1.10 -10.41 28.94
N THR A 90 1.79 -10.10 27.85
CA THR A 90 1.52 -8.92 27.02
C THR A 90 1.27 -9.32 25.57
N PHE A 91 0.40 -8.56 24.90
CA PHE A 91 0.25 -8.65 23.45
C PHE A 91 0.27 -7.25 22.83
N THR A 92 0.87 -7.17 21.65
CA THR A 92 0.99 -5.93 20.87
C THR A 92 0.08 -6.00 19.66
N VAL A 93 -0.76 -4.98 19.48
CA VAL A 93 -1.57 -4.79 18.26
C VAL A 93 -0.90 -3.71 17.41
N LEU A 94 -0.51 -4.07 16.19
CA LEU A 94 -0.01 -3.13 15.20
C LEU A 94 -1.16 -2.70 14.30
N TYR A 95 -1.26 -1.41 13.98
CA TYR A 95 -2.36 -0.86 13.21
C TYR A 95 -1.96 0.38 12.40
N VAL A 96 -2.78 0.70 11.40
CA VAL A 96 -2.62 1.89 10.59
C VAL A 96 -3.05 3.13 11.35
N GLU A 97 -2.18 4.12 11.41
CA GLU A 97 -2.49 5.47 11.90
C GLU A 97 -2.33 6.50 10.78
N ARG A 98 -3.37 7.31 10.59
CA ARG A 98 -3.39 8.38 9.59
C ARG A 98 -2.74 9.63 10.16
N CYS A 99 -1.76 10.16 9.44
CA CYS A 99 -1.05 11.39 9.74
C CYS A 99 -1.49 12.52 8.79
N GLN A 100 -0.91 13.71 8.99
CA GLN A 100 -1.10 14.84 8.08
C GLN A 100 -0.55 14.53 6.67
N GLN A 101 -0.98 15.31 5.67
CA GLN A 101 -0.52 15.21 4.28
C GLN A 101 -0.74 13.82 3.65
N HIS A 102 -1.88 13.18 3.96
CA HIS A 102 -2.25 11.86 3.44
C HIS A 102 -1.25 10.73 3.74
N ARG A 103 -0.35 10.92 4.72
CA ARG A 103 0.62 9.89 5.10
C ARG A 103 0.04 8.93 6.12
N TRP A 104 0.38 7.65 5.99
CA TRP A 104 0.04 6.63 6.97
C TRP A 104 1.32 6.13 7.65
N ARG A 105 1.19 5.69 8.90
CA ARG A 105 2.27 5.01 9.62
C ARG A 105 1.76 3.76 10.32
N CYS A 106 2.68 2.84 10.58
CA CYS A 106 2.44 1.72 11.47
C CYS A 106 2.56 2.22 12.91
N ALA A 107 1.47 2.14 13.67
CA ALA A 107 1.43 2.44 15.10
C ALA A 107 1.19 1.13 15.87
N GLU A 108 1.54 1.12 17.15
CA GLU A 108 1.39 -0.04 18.01
C GLU A 108 0.78 0.32 19.35
N VAL A 109 0.08 -0.64 19.94
CA VAL A 109 -0.39 -0.58 21.31
C VAL A 109 -0.17 -1.93 21.98
N THR A 110 0.53 -1.91 23.11
CA THR A 110 0.77 -3.12 23.92
C THR A 110 -0.18 -3.13 25.09
N PHE A 111 -0.94 -4.23 25.18
CA PHE A 111 -1.86 -4.50 26.28
C PHE A 111 -1.24 -5.53 27.21
N THR A 112 -1.37 -5.28 28.51
CA THR A 112 -0.99 -6.21 29.57
C THR A 112 -2.22 -6.86 30.16
N CYS A 113 -2.20 -8.18 30.24
CA CYS A 113 -3.26 -9.04 30.75
C CYS A 113 -3.01 -9.46 32.20
N SER A 114 -4.06 -9.88 32.90
CA SER A 114 -4.00 -10.49 34.23
C SER A 114 -3.40 -11.90 34.21
N ASP A 115 -3.65 -12.63 33.12
CA ASP A 115 -3.30 -14.03 32.96
C ASP A 115 -3.10 -14.38 31.48
N GLU A 116 -2.46 -15.52 31.24
CA GLU A 116 -2.11 -16.02 29.91
C GLU A 116 -3.33 -16.39 29.08
N ALA A 117 -4.35 -17.02 29.70
CA ALA A 117 -5.55 -17.44 28.99
C ALA A 117 -6.34 -16.25 28.43
N LEU A 118 -6.36 -15.12 29.16
CA LEU A 118 -6.92 -13.87 28.67
C LEU A 118 -6.13 -13.31 27.49
N CYS A 119 -4.81 -13.30 27.59
CA CYS A 119 -3.91 -12.84 26.52
C CYS A 119 -4.15 -13.64 25.22
N GLN A 120 -4.08 -14.97 25.31
CA GLN A 120 -4.30 -15.87 24.18
C GLN A 120 -5.70 -15.71 23.57
N ARG A 121 -6.73 -15.49 24.39
CA ARG A 121 -8.10 -15.25 23.90
C ARG A 121 -8.20 -13.97 23.09
N TRP A 122 -7.58 -12.88 23.55
CA TRP A 122 -7.55 -11.60 22.82
C TRP A 122 -6.82 -11.74 21.49
N VAL A 123 -5.63 -12.34 21.52
CA VAL A 123 -4.81 -12.53 20.33
C VAL A 123 -5.53 -13.41 19.32
N SER A 124 -6.08 -14.55 19.74
CA SER A 124 -6.81 -15.48 18.88
C SER A 124 -8.05 -14.82 18.27
N SER A 125 -8.83 -14.08 19.08
CA SER A 125 -10.01 -13.38 18.58
C SER A 125 -9.68 -12.30 17.56
N ILE A 126 -8.60 -11.53 17.75
CA ILE A 126 -8.14 -10.54 16.77
C ILE A 126 -7.66 -11.25 15.50
N ARG A 127 -6.85 -12.31 15.60
CA ARG A 127 -6.40 -13.12 14.45
C ARG A 127 -7.56 -13.68 13.65
N GLU A 128 -8.60 -14.20 14.32
CA GLU A 128 -9.82 -14.68 13.65
C GLU A 128 -10.55 -13.56 12.90
N GLN A 129 -10.67 -12.37 13.50
CA GLN A 129 -11.29 -11.24 12.78
C GLN A 129 -10.46 -10.82 11.57
N LEU A 130 -9.12 -10.78 11.69
CA LEU A 130 -8.24 -10.47 10.57
C LEU A 130 -8.34 -11.52 9.45
N ALA A 131 -8.37 -12.81 9.80
CA ALA A 131 -8.50 -13.91 8.85
C ALA A 131 -9.83 -13.90 8.09
N SER A 132 -10.88 -13.28 8.66
CA SER A 132 -12.17 -13.12 8.00
C SER A 132 -12.19 -12.05 6.91
N ILE A 133 -11.16 -11.20 6.81
CA ILE A 133 -11.05 -10.14 5.80
C ILE A 133 -10.43 -10.72 4.53
N THR A 134 -11.28 -11.04 3.55
CA THR A 134 -10.86 -11.67 2.28
C THR A 134 -10.16 -10.71 1.31
N THR A 135 -10.29 -9.40 1.51
CA THR A 135 -9.65 -8.40 0.64
C THR A 135 -8.15 -8.28 0.89
N ARG A 136 -7.61 -8.80 2.00
CA ARG A 136 -6.18 -8.69 2.29
C ARG A 136 -5.36 -9.69 1.49
N PRO A 137 -4.29 -9.26 0.82
CA PRO A 137 -3.41 -10.17 0.10
C PRO A 137 -2.60 -11.04 1.08
N LYS A 138 -2.20 -12.23 0.64
CA LYS A 138 -1.31 -13.16 1.37
C LYS A 138 -0.08 -13.52 0.54
N HIS A 139 -0.23 -13.60 -0.78
CA HIS A 139 0.85 -13.95 -1.70
C HIS A 139 0.94 -12.88 -2.81
N LEU A 140 2.09 -12.19 -2.90
CA LEU A 140 2.31 -11.13 -3.87
C LEU A 140 3.53 -11.40 -4.75
N LEU A 141 3.41 -11.13 -6.05
CA LEU A 141 4.55 -11.12 -6.97
C LEU A 141 5.09 -9.69 -7.08
N VAL A 142 6.37 -9.48 -6.78
CA VAL A 142 6.98 -8.15 -6.68
C VAL A 142 8.02 -7.97 -7.77
N TYR A 143 7.87 -6.94 -8.59
CA TYR A 143 8.88 -6.51 -9.55
C TYR A 143 9.61 -5.26 -9.06
N ILE A 144 10.94 -5.32 -9.06
CA ILE A 144 11.78 -4.20 -8.63
C ILE A 144 12.60 -3.72 -9.82
N ASN A 145 12.45 -2.44 -10.18
CA ASN A 145 13.36 -1.79 -11.12
C ASN A 145 14.58 -1.23 -10.35
N PRO A 146 15.79 -1.83 -10.48
CA PRO A 146 16.97 -1.38 -9.74
C PRO A 146 17.53 -0.04 -10.24
N TYR A 147 17.19 0.36 -11.48
CA TYR A 147 17.70 1.56 -12.13
C TYR A 147 16.71 2.73 -12.13
N GLY A 148 15.50 2.54 -11.59
CA GLY A 148 14.48 3.57 -11.51
C GLY A 148 14.89 4.74 -10.63
N GLY A 149 14.60 5.96 -11.09
CA GLY A 149 14.81 7.21 -10.34
C GLY A 149 16.22 7.34 -9.75
N LYS A 150 16.30 7.43 -8.41
CA LYS A 150 17.56 7.55 -7.66
C LYS A 150 18.26 6.20 -7.39
N ARG A 151 17.85 5.12 -8.07
CA ARG A 151 18.36 3.75 -7.86
C ARG A 151 18.17 3.24 -6.42
N GLN A 152 17.05 3.63 -5.82
CA GLN A 152 16.74 3.29 -4.43
C GLN A 152 15.69 2.18 -4.31
N GLY A 153 15.11 1.68 -5.42
CA GLY A 153 13.99 0.73 -5.41
C GLY A 153 14.23 -0.48 -4.51
N LYS A 154 15.36 -1.18 -4.70
CA LYS A 154 15.75 -2.33 -3.87
C LYS A 154 15.84 -1.97 -2.39
N ARG A 155 16.56 -0.89 -2.06
CA ARG A 155 16.73 -0.43 -0.68
C ARG A 155 15.41 0.00 -0.03
N ILE A 156 14.55 0.70 -0.77
CA ILE A 156 13.22 1.11 -0.29
C ILE A 156 12.39 -0.11 0.05
N TYR A 157 12.36 -1.09 -0.87
CA TYR A 157 11.62 -2.33 -0.65
C TYR A 157 12.14 -3.08 0.58
N GLU A 158 13.43 -3.37 0.64
CA GLU A 158 14.04 -4.13 1.73
C GLU A 158 13.92 -3.44 3.10
N GLN A 159 14.12 -2.12 3.17
CA GLN A 159 14.17 -1.40 4.45
C GLN A 159 12.81 -0.92 4.94
N LYS A 160 11.85 -0.70 4.04
CA LYS A 160 10.55 -0.10 4.40
C LYS A 160 9.36 -1.01 4.14
N VAL A 161 9.38 -1.83 3.09
CA VAL A 161 8.22 -2.61 2.67
C VAL A 161 8.27 -4.02 3.24
N VAL A 162 9.41 -4.72 3.11
CA VAL A 162 9.58 -6.09 3.61
C VAL A 162 9.22 -6.22 5.10
N PRO A 163 9.66 -5.33 6.01
CA PRO A 163 9.26 -5.43 7.41
C PRO A 163 7.74 -5.36 7.59
N LEU A 164 7.06 -4.44 6.91
CA LEU A 164 5.60 -4.28 7.02
C LEU A 164 4.83 -5.46 6.41
N PHE A 165 5.30 -6.01 5.31
CA PHE A 165 4.69 -7.21 4.72
C PHE A 165 4.88 -8.43 5.63
N ALA A 166 6.05 -8.58 6.24
CA ALA A 166 6.31 -9.62 7.24
C ALA A 166 5.42 -9.45 8.48
N GLU A 167 5.24 -8.22 8.97
CA GLU A 167 4.29 -7.91 10.05
C GLU A 167 2.89 -8.41 9.71
N ALA A 168 2.43 -8.16 8.49
CA ALA A 168 1.09 -8.52 8.01
C ALA A 168 0.94 -10.00 7.62
N GLY A 169 2.01 -10.82 7.70
CA GLY A 169 1.98 -12.21 7.25
C GLY A 169 1.87 -12.37 5.72
N ILE A 170 2.31 -11.37 4.96
CA ILE A 170 2.33 -11.39 3.49
C ILE A 170 3.65 -11.99 3.03
N SER A 171 3.55 -13.02 2.19
CA SER A 171 4.69 -13.61 1.50
C SER A 171 4.86 -12.99 0.11
N THR A 172 6.11 -12.85 -0.33
CA THR A 172 6.44 -12.20 -1.60
C THR A 172 7.46 -12.99 -2.40
N ASP A 173 7.17 -13.20 -3.69
CA ASP A 173 8.15 -13.63 -4.68
C ASP A 173 8.71 -12.39 -5.37
N VAL A 174 10.03 -12.21 -5.34
CA VAL A 174 10.67 -10.96 -5.77
C VAL A 174 11.49 -11.18 -7.02
N ILE A 175 11.19 -10.44 -8.08
CA ILE A 175 11.94 -10.40 -9.33
C ILE A 175 12.56 -9.01 -9.49
N VAL A 176 13.89 -8.95 -9.52
CA VAL A 176 14.60 -7.72 -9.89
C VAL A 176 14.72 -7.69 -11.41
N THR A 177 14.21 -6.66 -12.05
CA THR A 177 14.19 -6.57 -13.52
C THR A 177 15.60 -6.30 -14.06
N GLU A 178 15.99 -7.00 -15.13
CA GLU A 178 17.34 -6.93 -15.69
C GLU A 178 17.43 -6.06 -16.95
N TYR A 179 16.32 -5.95 -17.68
CA TYR A 179 16.21 -5.18 -18.92
C TYR A 179 14.84 -4.51 -19.04
N ALA A 180 14.72 -3.56 -19.98
CA ALA A 180 13.46 -2.86 -20.23
C ALA A 180 12.39 -3.82 -20.76
N ASN A 181 11.20 -3.77 -20.18
CA ASN A 181 10.08 -4.70 -20.43
C ASN A 181 10.24 -6.11 -19.86
N HIS A 182 11.24 -6.37 -19.01
CA HIS A 182 11.38 -7.70 -18.39
C HIS A 182 10.11 -8.12 -17.62
N ALA A 183 9.53 -7.21 -16.83
CA ALA A 183 8.32 -7.53 -16.08
C ALA A 183 7.12 -7.80 -17.00
N ARG A 184 6.99 -7.01 -18.08
CA ARG A 184 5.95 -7.21 -19.11
C ARG A 184 6.06 -8.60 -19.72
N ASP A 185 7.25 -8.98 -20.15
CA ASP A 185 7.47 -10.21 -20.87
C ASP A 185 7.24 -11.42 -19.96
N HIS A 186 7.78 -11.41 -18.73
CA HIS A 186 7.54 -12.46 -17.75
C HIS A 186 6.05 -12.59 -17.37
N LEU A 187 5.33 -11.49 -17.12
CA LEU A 187 3.89 -11.51 -16.81
C LEU A 187 3.04 -12.06 -17.96
N ARG A 188 3.46 -11.85 -19.21
CA ARG A 188 2.72 -12.29 -20.39
C ARG A 188 2.81 -13.79 -20.60
N THR A 189 3.95 -14.42 -20.28
CA THR A 189 4.20 -15.81 -20.71
C THR A 189 4.58 -16.78 -19.61
N GLU A 190 5.28 -16.34 -18.57
CA GLU A 190 5.93 -17.24 -17.60
C GLU A 190 5.26 -17.22 -16.23
N ALA A 191 4.71 -16.08 -15.83
CA ALA A 191 4.12 -15.92 -14.50
C ALA A 191 2.86 -16.77 -14.33
N GLU A 192 2.85 -17.60 -13.28
CA GLU A 192 1.66 -18.38 -12.90
C GLU A 192 0.72 -17.52 -12.03
N LEU A 193 -0.02 -16.61 -12.68
CA LEU A 193 -0.81 -15.56 -12.03
C LEU A 193 -1.82 -16.07 -10.98
N LYS A 194 -2.32 -17.30 -11.11
CA LYS A 194 -3.28 -17.91 -10.16
C LYS A 194 -2.70 -18.15 -8.76
N LYS A 195 -1.36 -18.12 -8.60
CA LYS A 195 -0.69 -18.27 -7.30
C LYS A 195 -0.71 -17.01 -6.45
N TYR A 196 -1.05 -15.86 -7.04
CA TYR A 196 -0.89 -14.56 -6.40
C TYR A 196 -2.22 -13.85 -6.23
N ASP A 197 -2.36 -13.12 -5.12
CA ASP A 197 -3.51 -12.25 -4.84
C ASP A 197 -3.35 -10.87 -5.51
N GLY A 198 -2.14 -10.56 -5.99
CA GLY A 198 -1.79 -9.31 -6.64
C GLY A 198 -0.32 -9.25 -7.08
N VAL A 199 -0.01 -8.23 -7.89
CA VAL A 199 1.35 -7.91 -8.33
C VAL A 199 1.75 -6.54 -7.78
N VAL A 200 2.99 -6.38 -7.34
CA VAL A 200 3.50 -5.10 -6.82
C VAL A 200 4.63 -4.60 -7.72
N CYS A 201 4.54 -3.36 -8.21
CA CYS A 201 5.70 -2.67 -8.78
C CYS A 201 6.42 -1.86 -7.71
N VAL A 202 7.74 -2.00 -7.66
CA VAL A 202 8.65 -1.10 -6.94
C VAL A 202 9.45 -0.32 -7.98
N GLY A 203 9.09 0.94 -8.19
CA GLY A 203 9.64 1.76 -9.25
C GLY A 203 8.83 3.04 -9.47
N GLY A 204 9.00 3.65 -10.64
CA GLY A 204 8.14 4.75 -11.08
C GLY A 204 7.13 4.34 -12.14
N ASP A 205 6.54 5.34 -12.80
CA ASP A 205 5.46 5.16 -13.77
C ASP A 205 5.81 4.17 -14.91
N GLY A 206 7.08 4.12 -15.33
CA GLY A 206 7.54 3.16 -16.34
C GLY A 206 7.46 1.70 -15.90
N MET A 207 7.79 1.41 -14.63
CA MET A 207 7.71 0.05 -14.08
C MET A 207 6.24 -0.36 -13.91
N PHE A 208 5.40 0.55 -13.42
CA PHE A 208 3.95 0.35 -13.42
C PHE A 208 3.40 0.06 -14.83
N SER A 209 3.84 0.84 -15.83
CA SER A 209 3.44 0.66 -17.23
C SER A 209 3.81 -0.73 -17.76
N GLU A 210 5.00 -1.26 -17.46
CA GLU A 210 5.39 -2.61 -17.88
C GLU A 210 4.44 -3.68 -17.31
N ILE A 211 4.06 -3.58 -16.03
CA ILE A 211 3.13 -4.52 -15.39
C ILE A 211 1.75 -4.46 -16.04
N ILE A 212 1.21 -3.26 -16.21
CA ILE A 212 -0.09 -3.06 -16.87
C ILE A 212 -0.10 -3.69 -18.26
N HIS A 213 0.94 -3.45 -19.06
CA HIS A 213 1.02 -4.03 -20.39
C HIS A 213 1.06 -5.56 -20.34
N GLY A 214 1.84 -6.15 -19.43
CA GLY A 214 1.91 -7.60 -19.27
C GLY A 214 0.57 -8.21 -18.87
N LEU A 215 -0.07 -7.67 -17.83
CA LEU A 215 -1.31 -8.20 -17.28
C LEU A 215 -2.52 -8.01 -18.21
N ILE A 216 -2.71 -6.80 -18.74
CA ILE A 216 -3.87 -6.53 -19.60
C ILE A 216 -3.75 -7.31 -20.90
N LEU A 217 -2.58 -7.32 -21.53
CA LEU A 217 -2.37 -8.08 -22.76
C LEU A 217 -2.60 -9.58 -22.52
N ARG A 218 -2.10 -10.12 -21.40
CA ARG A 218 -2.35 -11.51 -21.03
C ARG A 218 -3.84 -11.79 -20.86
N THR A 219 -4.55 -10.90 -20.16
CA THR A 219 -6.00 -11.01 -19.92
C THR A 219 -6.79 -11.00 -21.24
N GLN A 220 -6.44 -10.12 -22.18
CA GLN A 220 -7.10 -10.06 -23.48
C GLN A 220 -6.85 -11.33 -24.30
N ILE A 221 -5.58 -11.77 -24.38
CA ILE A 221 -5.20 -12.98 -25.13
C ILE A 221 -5.90 -14.22 -24.56
N ASP A 222 -5.87 -14.41 -23.24
CA ASP A 222 -6.52 -15.55 -22.58
C ASP A 222 -8.05 -15.53 -22.76
N GLY A 223 -8.64 -14.34 -22.91
CA GLY A 223 -10.05 -14.14 -23.18
C GLY A 223 -10.45 -14.13 -24.66
N GLY A 224 -9.49 -14.31 -25.58
CA GLY A 224 -9.74 -14.34 -27.02
C GLY A 224 -10.07 -12.99 -27.66
N VAL A 225 -9.74 -11.88 -27.00
CA VAL A 225 -9.90 -10.51 -27.53
C VAL A 225 -8.71 -10.17 -28.42
N ASP A 226 -8.96 -9.68 -29.64
CA ASP A 226 -7.89 -9.24 -30.54
C ASP A 226 -7.44 -7.83 -30.14
N PRO A 227 -6.21 -7.63 -29.65
CA PRO A 227 -5.74 -6.31 -29.26
C PRO A 227 -5.76 -5.30 -30.41
N ASN A 228 -5.70 -5.76 -31.67
CA ASN A 228 -5.72 -4.90 -32.86
C ASN A 228 -7.12 -4.36 -33.21
N CYS A 229 -8.17 -4.97 -32.66
CA CYS A 229 -9.54 -4.51 -32.86
C CYS A 229 -9.84 -3.33 -31.91
N ALA A 230 -9.76 -2.10 -32.42
CA ALA A 230 -9.94 -0.88 -31.60
C ALA A 230 -11.35 -0.71 -31.02
N ASP A 231 -12.36 -1.33 -31.64
CA ASP A 231 -13.77 -1.24 -31.23
C ASP A 231 -14.15 -2.33 -30.19
N GLU A 232 -13.27 -3.28 -29.91
CA GLU A 232 -13.53 -4.32 -28.91
C GLU A 232 -13.39 -3.79 -27.48
N SER A 233 -14.35 -4.14 -26.63
CA SER A 233 -14.29 -3.82 -25.20
C SER A 233 -13.23 -4.69 -24.53
N LEU A 234 -12.30 -4.06 -23.82
CA LEU A 234 -11.29 -4.76 -23.04
C LEU A 234 -11.96 -5.55 -21.90
N LEU A 235 -11.47 -6.76 -21.67
CA LEU A 235 -11.81 -7.56 -20.50
C LEU A 235 -11.13 -7.00 -19.25
N PRO A 236 -11.84 -6.92 -18.11
CA PRO A 236 -11.26 -6.43 -16.87
C PRO A 236 -10.21 -7.41 -16.34
N CYS A 237 -9.08 -6.87 -15.89
CA CYS A 237 -8.07 -7.66 -15.20
C CYS A 237 -8.46 -7.83 -13.73
N SER A 238 -8.61 -9.07 -13.27
CA SER A 238 -9.01 -9.38 -11.89
C SER A 238 -7.86 -9.25 -10.88
N LEU A 239 -6.61 -9.23 -11.35
CA LEU A 239 -5.43 -9.21 -10.49
C LEU A 239 -5.10 -7.77 -10.08
N ARG A 240 -4.99 -7.53 -8.78
CA ARG A 240 -4.73 -6.20 -8.22
C ARG A 240 -3.27 -5.80 -8.38
N ILE A 241 -3.03 -4.51 -8.61
CA ILE A 241 -1.70 -3.94 -8.76
C ILE A 241 -1.39 -3.01 -7.59
N GLY A 242 -0.35 -3.31 -6.83
CA GLY A 242 0.21 -2.45 -5.79
C GLY A 242 1.37 -1.60 -6.32
N ILE A 243 1.46 -0.34 -5.90
CA ILE A 243 2.49 0.60 -6.35
C ILE A 243 3.34 1.07 -5.17
N ILE A 244 4.62 0.71 -5.15
CA ILE A 244 5.60 1.26 -4.21
C ILE A 244 6.43 2.31 -4.95
N PRO A 245 6.28 3.61 -4.62
CA PRO A 245 6.97 4.69 -5.31
C PRO A 245 8.49 4.62 -5.06
N ALA A 246 9.24 4.54 -6.15
CA ALA A 246 10.70 4.61 -6.15
C ALA A 246 11.26 5.31 -7.40
N GLY A 247 10.41 6.03 -8.15
CA GLY A 247 10.80 6.75 -9.35
C GLY A 247 11.10 8.23 -9.07
N SER A 248 11.12 9.02 -10.15
CA SER A 248 11.39 10.47 -10.07
C SER A 248 10.13 11.32 -10.08
N THR A 249 9.01 10.77 -10.55
CA THR A 249 7.77 11.51 -10.78
C THR A 249 6.63 10.86 -10.00
N ASP A 250 6.46 9.54 -10.18
CA ASP A 250 5.50 8.70 -9.46
C ASP A 250 4.08 9.27 -9.50
N CYS A 251 3.70 9.84 -10.65
CA CYS A 251 2.41 10.50 -10.84
C CYS A 251 1.24 9.56 -10.56
N ILE A 252 1.35 8.30 -11.00
CA ILE A 252 0.28 7.32 -10.82
C ILE A 252 0.13 6.97 -9.34
N CYS A 253 1.25 6.80 -8.62
CA CYS A 253 1.20 6.58 -7.17
C CYS A 253 0.56 7.79 -6.46
N PHE A 254 1.00 9.00 -6.79
CA PHE A 254 0.45 10.21 -6.18
C PHE A 254 -1.05 10.36 -6.45
N ALA A 255 -1.51 10.13 -7.68
CA ALA A 255 -2.91 10.27 -8.05
C ALA A 255 -3.82 9.23 -7.37
N THR A 256 -3.29 8.03 -7.11
CA THR A 256 -4.06 6.91 -6.54
C THR A 256 -4.00 6.85 -5.00
N VAL A 257 -2.85 7.18 -4.41
CA VAL A 257 -2.59 7.09 -2.96
C VAL A 257 -2.65 8.46 -2.27
N GLY A 258 -2.46 9.56 -3.00
CA GLY A 258 -2.40 10.93 -2.48
C GLY A 258 -1.03 11.35 -1.93
N THR A 259 -0.04 10.47 -1.99
CA THR A 259 1.34 10.73 -1.55
C THR A 259 2.33 9.78 -2.22
N ASN A 260 3.60 10.17 -2.29
CA ASN A 260 4.72 9.35 -2.79
C ASN A 260 5.54 8.75 -1.63
N ASP A 261 4.86 8.32 -0.57
CA ASP A 261 5.47 7.71 0.61
C ASP A 261 5.39 6.18 0.55
N PRO A 262 6.54 5.46 0.45
CA PRO A 262 6.54 4.00 0.30
C PRO A 262 5.87 3.23 1.44
N VAL A 263 5.94 3.77 2.67
CA VAL A 263 5.29 3.15 3.85
C VAL A 263 3.78 3.26 3.71
N THR A 264 3.28 4.44 3.34
CA THR A 264 1.85 4.66 3.08
C THR A 264 1.34 3.68 2.02
N SER A 265 2.02 3.57 0.88
CA SER A 265 1.64 2.61 -0.17
C SER A 265 1.65 1.16 0.31
N ALA A 266 2.66 0.75 1.08
CA ALA A 266 2.71 -0.60 1.65
C ALA A 266 1.52 -0.87 2.60
N LEU A 267 1.14 0.12 3.41
CA LEU A 267 0.00 -0.01 4.32
C LEU A 267 -1.33 -0.10 3.58
N HIS A 268 -1.53 0.65 2.48
CA HIS A 268 -2.69 0.48 1.60
C HIS A 268 -2.80 -0.94 1.04
N ILE A 269 -1.66 -1.51 0.58
CA ILE A 269 -1.60 -2.89 0.08
C ILE A 269 -1.97 -3.88 1.19
N ILE A 270 -1.41 -3.72 2.39
CA ILE A 270 -1.65 -4.60 3.55
C ILE A 270 -3.12 -4.65 3.94
N VAL A 271 -3.79 -3.50 4.04
CA VAL A 271 -5.19 -3.46 4.44
C VAL A 271 -6.14 -3.94 3.32
N GLY A 272 -5.61 -4.16 2.12
CA GLY A 272 -6.38 -4.57 0.95
C GLY A 272 -7.22 -3.44 0.35
N ASP A 273 -6.77 -2.19 0.51
CA ASP A 273 -7.41 -1.03 -0.12
C ASP A 273 -7.27 -1.13 -1.64
N SER A 274 -8.33 -0.74 -2.35
CA SER A 274 -8.39 -0.87 -3.80
C SER A 274 -9.31 0.17 -4.40
N GLN A 275 -8.93 0.66 -5.58
CA GLN A 275 -9.77 1.48 -6.43
C GLN A 275 -9.69 0.97 -7.86
N PRO A 276 -10.79 1.07 -8.63
CA PRO A 276 -10.74 0.81 -10.06
C PRO A 276 -9.94 1.91 -10.78
N MET A 277 -9.49 1.63 -11.99
CA MET A 277 -8.68 2.56 -12.77
C MET A 277 -8.84 2.27 -14.26
N ASP A 278 -9.26 3.30 -14.99
CA ASP A 278 -9.40 3.25 -16.42
C ASP A 278 -8.06 3.07 -17.13
N VAL A 279 -8.12 2.43 -18.30
CA VAL A 279 -7.00 2.29 -19.21
C VAL A 279 -7.44 2.64 -20.63
N CYS A 280 -6.59 3.34 -21.36
CA CYS A 280 -6.77 3.65 -22.77
C CYS A 280 -5.87 2.74 -23.61
N SER A 281 -6.43 2.11 -24.65
CA SER A 281 -5.66 1.47 -25.71
C SER A 281 -5.35 2.49 -26.80
N VAL A 282 -4.12 2.46 -27.31
CA VAL A 282 -3.65 3.35 -28.38
C VAL A 282 -3.37 2.52 -29.61
N HIS A 283 -3.97 2.91 -30.74
CA HIS A 283 -3.84 2.23 -32.02
C HIS A 283 -3.34 3.17 -33.11
N HIS A 284 -2.70 2.60 -34.12
CA HIS A 284 -2.37 3.28 -35.37
C HIS A 284 -2.75 2.37 -36.53
N ASN A 285 -3.66 2.83 -37.40
CA ASN A 285 -4.21 2.05 -38.52
C ASN A 285 -4.65 0.63 -38.08
N ASN A 286 -5.48 0.55 -37.04
CA ASN A 286 -5.94 -0.70 -36.42
C ASN A 286 -4.82 -1.63 -35.92
N THR A 287 -3.60 -1.12 -35.75
CA THR A 287 -2.52 -1.87 -35.10
C THR A 287 -2.40 -1.37 -33.67
N PHE A 288 -2.50 -2.29 -32.71
CA PHE A 288 -2.29 -1.95 -31.31
C PHE A 288 -0.85 -1.48 -31.08
N LEU A 289 -0.71 -0.34 -30.40
CA LEU A 289 0.59 0.20 -30.01
C LEU A 289 0.87 -0.06 -28.53
N ARG A 290 0.05 0.53 -27.64
CA ARG A 290 0.29 0.56 -26.19
C ARG A 290 -0.99 0.80 -25.40
N TYR A 291 -0.95 0.45 -24.12
CA TYR A 291 -1.90 0.92 -23.12
C TYR A 291 -1.37 2.20 -22.45
N SER A 292 -2.27 3.09 -22.05
CA SER A 292 -1.97 4.32 -21.31
C SER A 292 -2.95 4.50 -20.16
N VAL A 293 -2.44 4.92 -19.00
CA VAL A 293 -3.23 5.09 -17.76
C VAL A 293 -3.24 6.55 -17.29
N SER A 294 -2.15 7.28 -17.51
CA SER A 294 -2.00 8.64 -16.96
C SER A 294 -2.18 9.73 -18.01
N LEU A 295 -1.37 9.70 -19.06
CA LEU A 295 -1.33 10.78 -20.03
C LEU A 295 -0.80 10.29 -21.38
N LEU A 296 -1.53 10.61 -22.44
CA LEU A 296 -1.06 10.54 -23.82
C LEU A 296 -0.82 11.97 -24.32
N GLY A 297 0.34 12.24 -24.88
CA GLY A 297 0.72 13.58 -25.34
C GLY A 297 1.24 13.58 -26.78
N TYR A 298 0.87 14.61 -27.52
CA TYR A 298 1.34 14.92 -28.87
C TYR A 298 1.82 16.38 -28.93
N GLY A 299 2.67 16.71 -29.90
CA GLY A 299 3.22 18.05 -30.10
C GLY A 299 4.21 18.44 -29.01
N PHE A 300 4.10 19.69 -28.51
CA PHE A 300 5.02 20.27 -27.52
C PHE A 300 5.34 19.32 -26.37
N TYR A 301 4.33 18.72 -25.75
CA TYR A 301 4.53 17.83 -24.61
C TYR A 301 5.28 16.54 -25.00
N GLY A 302 4.99 15.99 -26.17
CA GLY A 302 5.70 14.82 -26.71
C GLY A 302 7.18 15.12 -26.97
N ASP A 303 7.49 16.30 -27.49
CA ASP A 303 8.86 16.75 -27.73
C ASP A 303 9.62 17.01 -26.42
N VAL A 304 8.97 17.63 -25.44
CA VAL A 304 9.52 17.81 -24.09
C VAL A 304 9.86 16.46 -23.46
N LEU A 305 8.94 15.50 -23.49
CA LEU A 305 9.20 14.17 -22.94
C LEU A 305 10.37 13.49 -23.67
N THR A 306 10.37 13.49 -25.01
CA THR A 306 11.44 12.89 -25.82
C THR A 306 12.82 13.48 -25.53
N ASP A 307 12.92 14.81 -25.43
CA ASP A 307 14.16 15.51 -25.12
C ASP A 307 14.59 15.33 -23.66
N SER A 308 13.64 15.23 -22.72
CA SER A 308 13.89 15.04 -21.29
C SER A 308 14.37 13.62 -20.96
N GLU A 309 13.96 12.61 -21.72
CA GLU A 309 14.38 11.21 -21.52
C GLU A 309 15.89 11.03 -21.75
N ARG A 310 16.47 11.80 -22.68
CA ARG A 310 17.92 11.86 -22.90
C ARG A 310 18.69 12.50 -21.73
N LYS A 311 17.98 13.17 -20.81
CA LYS A 311 18.54 13.93 -19.68
C LYS A 311 18.16 13.34 -18.32
N ARG A 312 17.88 12.03 -18.23
CA ARG A 312 17.53 11.37 -16.96
C ARG A 312 18.54 11.59 -15.84
N TRP A 313 19.81 11.79 -16.16
CA TRP A 313 20.87 12.09 -15.18
C TRP A 313 20.61 13.38 -14.36
N MET A 314 19.80 14.32 -14.88
CA MET A 314 19.45 15.56 -14.19
C MET A 314 18.34 15.39 -13.14
N GLY A 315 17.71 14.22 -13.05
CA GLY A 315 16.52 14.05 -12.22
C GLY A 315 15.36 14.98 -12.66
N PRO A 316 14.49 15.45 -11.74
CA PRO A 316 13.30 16.23 -12.08
C PRO A 316 13.57 17.53 -12.88
N ALA A 317 14.73 18.18 -12.70
CA ALA A 317 15.09 19.41 -13.42
C ALA A 317 15.14 19.26 -14.95
N ARG A 318 15.21 18.01 -15.44
CA ARG A 318 15.13 17.71 -16.88
C ARG A 318 13.85 18.24 -17.54
N TYR A 319 12.74 18.26 -16.81
CA TYR A 319 11.45 18.67 -17.36
C TYR A 319 11.41 20.17 -17.63
N ASP A 320 11.89 20.99 -16.68
CA ASP A 320 11.91 22.45 -16.84
C ASP A 320 12.86 22.87 -17.98
N LEU A 321 14.03 22.24 -18.07
CA LEU A 321 15.00 22.56 -19.11
C LEU A 321 14.50 22.16 -20.50
N SER A 322 13.96 20.95 -20.64
CA SER A 322 13.35 20.50 -21.89
C SER A 322 12.13 21.35 -22.26
N GLY A 323 11.31 21.71 -21.29
CA GLY A 323 10.16 22.62 -21.44
C GLY A 323 10.57 23.98 -22.00
N LEU A 324 11.55 24.64 -21.37
CA LEU A 324 12.07 25.92 -21.83
C LEU A 324 12.67 25.83 -23.23
N LYS A 325 13.45 24.78 -23.51
CA LYS A 325 14.04 24.56 -24.84
C LYS A 325 12.96 24.44 -25.91
N MET A 326 11.95 23.58 -25.69
CA MET A 326 10.87 23.39 -26.66
C MET A 326 10.01 24.65 -26.82
N PHE A 327 9.87 25.43 -25.74
CA PHE A 327 9.10 26.66 -25.76
C PHE A 327 9.78 27.70 -26.65
N LEU A 328 11.10 27.83 -26.54
CA LEU A 328 11.91 28.73 -27.35
C LEU A 328 12.03 28.30 -28.82
N THR A 329 11.99 26.99 -29.11
CA THR A 329 11.99 26.52 -30.51
C THR A 329 10.68 26.76 -31.24
N HIS A 330 9.59 26.97 -30.50
CA HIS A 330 8.29 27.42 -31.02
C HIS A 330 7.78 26.62 -32.23
N HIS A 331 7.87 25.29 -32.16
CA HIS A 331 7.32 24.43 -33.22
C HIS A 331 5.79 24.53 -33.24
N TYR A 332 5.23 24.58 -34.45
CA TYR A 332 3.81 24.37 -34.68
C TYR A 332 3.59 22.93 -35.14
N TYR A 333 2.45 22.36 -34.77
CA TYR A 333 2.09 20.98 -35.11
C TYR A 333 0.73 21.00 -35.78
N GLU A 334 0.70 20.66 -37.07
CA GLU A 334 -0.54 20.56 -37.83
C GLU A 334 -1.19 19.20 -37.58
N GLY A 335 -2.50 19.21 -37.29
CA GLY A 335 -3.25 17.99 -37.04
C GLY A 335 -4.74 18.26 -36.87
N THR A 336 -5.54 17.23 -37.09
CA THR A 336 -6.98 17.25 -36.83
C THR A 336 -7.29 16.35 -35.64
N VAL A 337 -8.06 16.85 -34.69
CA VAL A 337 -8.52 16.09 -33.52
C VAL A 337 -10.03 15.86 -33.66
N SER A 338 -10.41 14.58 -33.59
CA SER A 338 -11.80 14.15 -33.51
C SER A 338 -12.00 13.39 -32.21
N TYR A 339 -13.13 13.58 -31.54
CA TYR A 339 -13.44 12.91 -30.28
C TYR A 339 -14.93 12.60 -30.16
N LEU A 340 -15.26 11.55 -29.42
CA LEU A 340 -16.63 11.21 -29.06
C LEU A 340 -16.91 11.73 -27.65
N PRO A 341 -17.81 12.71 -27.46
CA PRO A 341 -18.16 13.20 -26.13
C PRO A 341 -18.84 12.11 -25.30
N ALA A 342 -18.44 12.00 -24.03
CA ALA A 342 -19.12 11.12 -23.09
C ALA A 342 -20.58 11.57 -22.90
N ARG A 343 -21.51 10.61 -22.92
CA ARG A 343 -22.94 10.87 -22.70
C ARG A 343 -23.29 10.62 -21.23
N GLY A 344 -23.95 11.57 -20.57
CA GLY A 344 -24.55 11.34 -19.25
C GLY A 344 -23.60 11.39 -18.03
N ILE A 345 -22.33 11.79 -18.19
CA ILE A 345 -21.44 12.00 -17.04
C ILE A 345 -21.69 13.40 -16.47
N MET A 346 -22.30 13.48 -15.29
CA MET A 346 -22.50 14.72 -14.53
C MET A 346 -21.31 15.08 -13.62
N GLY A 347 -20.27 14.24 -13.59
CA GLY A 347 -19.11 14.43 -12.72
C GLY A 347 -18.16 15.49 -13.26
N THR A 348 -17.70 16.38 -12.39
CA THR A 348 -16.71 17.42 -12.71
C THR A 348 -15.39 17.15 -11.98
N PRO A 349 -14.23 17.57 -12.51
CA PRO A 349 -12.96 17.51 -11.77
C PRO A 349 -12.94 18.33 -10.47
N ARG A 350 -13.98 19.13 -10.23
CA ARG A 350 -14.17 19.95 -9.03
C ARG A 350 -15.10 19.31 -8.01
N ASP A 351 -15.59 18.10 -8.27
CA ASP A 351 -16.48 17.41 -7.36
C ASP A 351 -15.76 17.11 -6.04
N ALA A 352 -16.47 17.32 -4.93
CA ALA A 352 -15.91 17.09 -3.59
C ALA A 352 -15.84 15.59 -3.23
N ALA A 353 -16.63 14.75 -3.91
CA ALA A 353 -16.63 13.32 -3.71
C ALA A 353 -15.57 12.66 -4.61
N ARG A 354 -14.84 11.69 -4.05
CA ARG A 354 -13.89 10.88 -4.82
C ARG A 354 -14.64 10.10 -5.89
N CYS A 355 -14.18 10.19 -7.14
CA CYS A 355 -14.66 9.32 -8.20
C CYS A 355 -14.26 7.87 -7.89
N LEU A 356 -15.24 6.96 -7.86
CA LEU A 356 -15.03 5.52 -7.64
C LEU A 356 -15.40 4.69 -8.88
N SER A 357 -15.74 5.32 -10.00
CA SER A 357 -15.91 4.64 -11.27
C SER A 357 -14.55 4.47 -11.95
N GLY A 358 -14.34 3.32 -12.57
CA GLY A 358 -13.20 3.01 -13.43
C GLY A 358 -13.19 1.54 -13.80
#